data_AF-A0A3D5GH50-F1
#
_entry.id   AF-A0A3D5GH50-F1
#
_cell.length_a   1.000
_cell.length_b   1.000
_cell.length_c   1.000
_cell.angle_alpha   90.00
_cell.angle_beta   90.00
_cell.angle_gamma   90.00
#
_symmetry.space_group_name_H-M   'P 1'
#
loop_
_entity.id
_entity.type
_entity.pdbx_description
1 polymer ?
#
loop_
_entity_poly.entity_id
_entity_poly.type
_entity_poly.pdbx_seq_one_letter_code
_entity_poly.pdbx_strand_id
1 'polypeptide(L)'
;LVYTSMCEGDMDLVHEVWQGAFGVAFEEQVDKGCVIDAQTHDAKTREEWWYPSYIEDVCPGLPDWEALNACADMFATPDSGGKGRFLGGPVDWLKGDQERVDGLGMDFIVENAGTAGALWAALEAASANQEPIVLFNWTPNFIEAMYDGKFIEFPEYGEGCKTDPEWGINPETTHDCGNPKDGYLKIGVWSGFPEKWPTAYAAVQQMNFTNLDIAQLAMYVDIDGMEPEDAADKWLADNCARWTGWANADASACPEGAAAPAEEESAAALPGEGVELTMCRANW
;
A
#
# COMPACT_ATOMS: atom_id res chain seq x y z
N LEU A 1 -1.70 15.00 -8.15
CA LEU A 1 -0.58 15.93 -8.41
C LEU A 1 0.37 15.30 -9.43
N VAL A 2 0.99 14.17 -9.09
CA VAL A 2 1.94 13.45 -9.95
C VAL A 2 1.49 13.31 -11.41
N TYR A 3 0.30 12.75 -11.67
CA TYR A 3 -0.19 12.53 -13.04
C TYR A 3 -0.40 13.83 -13.83
N THR A 4 -0.95 14.87 -13.19
CA THR A 4 -1.08 16.20 -13.81
C THR A 4 0.30 16.79 -14.14
N SER A 5 1.26 16.66 -13.23
CA SER A 5 2.64 17.14 -13.42
C SER A 5 3.37 16.41 -14.55
N MET A 6 3.00 15.17 -14.87
CA MET A 6 3.52 14.49 -16.05
C MET A 6 3.08 15.20 -17.34
N CYS A 7 1.84 15.68 -17.39
CA CYS A 7 1.35 16.44 -18.55
C CYS A 7 1.95 17.84 -18.66
N GLU A 8 2.33 18.42 -17.54
CA GLU A 8 3.02 19.72 -17.47
C GLU A 8 4.51 19.61 -17.83
N GLY A 9 5.05 18.38 -17.88
CA GLY A 9 6.46 18.10 -18.20
C GLY A 9 7.40 18.19 -17.00
N ASP A 10 6.86 18.26 -15.78
CA ASP A 10 7.62 18.33 -14.52
C ASP A 10 7.95 16.95 -13.96
N MET A 11 7.24 15.91 -14.41
CA MET A 11 7.47 14.50 -14.04
C MET A 11 7.63 13.63 -15.27
N ASP A 12 8.72 12.87 -15.32
CA ASP A 12 9.05 12.04 -16.49
C ASP A 12 8.44 10.63 -16.41
N LEU A 13 8.35 10.05 -15.21
CA LEU A 13 8.00 8.65 -14.99
C LEU A 13 7.33 8.43 -13.62
N VAL A 14 6.38 7.49 -13.57
CA VAL A 14 5.81 6.89 -12.35
C VAL A 14 5.93 5.38 -12.49
N HIS A 15 6.59 4.72 -11.54
CA HIS A 15 6.86 3.27 -11.60
C HIS A 15 5.81 2.42 -10.89
N GLU A 16 4.95 3.02 -10.07
CA GLU A 16 3.88 2.31 -9.35
C GLU A 16 2.53 3.01 -9.53
N VAL A 17 1.86 2.68 -10.64
CA VAL A 17 0.47 3.08 -10.87
C VAL A 17 -0.44 1.95 -10.42
N TRP A 18 -0.84 2.02 -9.15
CA TRP A 18 -1.79 1.11 -8.52
C TRP A 18 -3.21 1.36 -9.04
N GLN A 19 -3.88 0.34 -9.56
CA GLN A 19 -5.21 0.50 -10.19
C GLN A 19 -6.27 1.03 -9.21
N GLY A 20 -6.27 0.56 -7.96
CA GLY A 20 -7.24 0.95 -6.95
C GLY A 20 -7.10 2.43 -6.61
N ALA A 21 -5.95 2.85 -6.10
CA ALA A 21 -5.74 4.24 -5.70
C ALA A 21 -5.65 5.21 -6.87
N PHE A 22 -4.94 4.84 -7.93
CA PHE A 22 -4.43 5.80 -8.89
C PHE A 22 -4.96 5.64 -10.32
N GLY A 23 -5.67 4.54 -10.62
CA GLY A 23 -6.14 4.22 -11.97
C GLY A 23 -6.93 5.36 -12.63
N VAL A 24 -7.92 5.92 -11.93
CA VAL A 24 -8.76 7.01 -12.48
C VAL A 24 -7.91 8.24 -12.87
N ALA A 25 -7.00 8.67 -11.98
CA ALA A 25 -6.17 9.84 -12.23
C ALA A 25 -5.14 9.62 -13.34
N PHE A 26 -4.63 8.39 -13.45
CA PHE A 26 -3.68 7.98 -14.47
C PHE A 26 -4.33 7.90 -15.86
N GLU A 27 -5.43 7.14 -15.99
CA GLU A 27 -6.12 6.92 -17.27
C GLU A 27 -6.66 8.24 -17.84
N GLU A 28 -7.08 9.19 -16.99
CA GLU A 28 -7.47 10.55 -17.44
C GLU A 28 -6.34 11.26 -18.21
N GLN A 29 -5.08 11.08 -17.81
CA GLN A 29 -3.94 11.70 -18.50
C GLN A 29 -3.48 10.90 -19.72
N VAL A 30 -3.67 9.59 -19.70
CA VAL A 30 -3.47 8.72 -20.88
C VAL A 30 -4.47 9.10 -21.98
N ASP A 31 -5.74 9.29 -21.63
CA ASP A 31 -6.81 9.69 -22.56
C ASP A 31 -6.56 11.07 -23.19
N LYS A 32 -5.91 11.98 -22.45
CA LYS A 32 -5.46 13.28 -22.99
C LYS A 32 -4.24 13.18 -23.91
N GLY A 33 -3.55 12.04 -23.93
CA GLY A 33 -2.36 11.79 -24.75
C GLY A 33 -1.07 12.43 -24.24
N CYS A 34 -1.04 12.92 -23.00
CA CYS A 34 0.16 13.50 -22.38
C CYS A 34 0.95 12.51 -21.53
N VAL A 35 0.35 11.35 -21.19
CA VAL A 35 1.00 10.23 -20.53
C VAL A 35 0.88 8.98 -21.40
N ILE A 36 1.88 8.11 -21.36
CA ILE A 36 1.93 6.81 -22.02
C ILE A 36 1.89 5.73 -20.92
N ASP A 37 0.94 4.80 -21.05
CA ASP A 37 0.99 3.50 -20.37
C ASP A 37 2.14 2.68 -20.98
N ALA A 38 3.27 2.67 -20.26
CA ALA A 38 4.54 2.19 -20.80
C ALA A 38 4.72 0.70 -20.59
N GLN A 39 4.24 0.18 -19.46
CA GLN A 39 4.41 -1.21 -19.05
C GLN A 39 3.44 -1.58 -17.94
N THR A 40 3.03 -2.84 -17.88
CA THR A 40 2.32 -3.44 -16.74
C THR A 40 3.18 -4.53 -16.12
N HIS A 41 3.35 -4.51 -14.80
CA HIS A 41 4.05 -5.56 -14.08
C HIS A 41 3.24 -6.86 -13.99
N ASP A 42 3.91 -7.99 -13.79
CA ASP A 42 3.29 -9.27 -13.45
C ASP A 42 2.65 -9.22 -12.05
N ALA A 43 3.03 -8.25 -11.22
CA ALA A 43 2.44 -7.99 -9.93
C ALA A 43 0.93 -7.69 -10.04
N LYS A 44 0.18 -8.33 -9.15
CA LYS A 44 -1.27 -8.16 -8.98
C LYS A 44 -1.58 -7.45 -7.69
N THR A 45 -2.46 -6.47 -7.75
CA THR A 45 -2.70 -5.55 -6.66
C THR A 45 -4.08 -5.69 -6.05
N ARG A 46 -4.17 -5.47 -4.74
CA ARG A 46 -5.43 -5.20 -4.04
C ARG A 46 -5.14 -4.19 -2.96
N GLU A 47 -5.89 -3.09 -2.93
CA GLU A 47 -5.76 -1.99 -1.97
C GLU A 47 -7.12 -1.82 -1.32
N GLU A 48 -7.28 -2.12 -0.03
CA GLU A 48 -8.61 -2.12 0.58
C GLU A 48 -8.55 -1.98 2.10
N TRP A 49 -9.72 -1.80 2.72
CA TRP A 49 -9.87 -1.95 4.16
C TRP A 49 -9.48 -3.38 4.55
N TRP A 50 -8.73 -3.51 5.63
CA TRP A 50 -8.13 -4.76 6.07
C TRP A 50 -8.17 -4.85 7.59
N TYR A 51 -8.27 -6.08 8.08
CA TYR A 51 -8.28 -6.37 9.50
C TYR A 51 -7.42 -7.62 9.82
N PRO A 52 -6.77 -7.65 11.00
CA PRO A 52 -6.06 -8.84 11.47
C PRO A 52 -7.05 -9.94 11.90
N SER A 53 -6.69 -11.20 11.67
CA SER A 53 -7.57 -12.37 11.84
C SER A 53 -8.22 -12.51 13.22
N TYR A 54 -7.56 -12.03 14.29
CA TYR A 54 -8.12 -12.07 15.65
C TYR A 54 -9.44 -11.28 15.80
N ILE A 55 -9.74 -10.38 14.87
CA ILE A 55 -11.00 -9.64 14.85
C ILE A 55 -12.20 -10.54 14.54
N GLU A 56 -12.00 -11.67 13.85
CA GLU A 56 -13.09 -12.61 13.53
C GLU A 56 -13.72 -13.23 14.78
N ASP A 57 -12.98 -13.31 15.89
CA ASP A 57 -13.48 -13.82 17.16
C ASP A 57 -14.52 -12.88 17.80
N VAL A 58 -14.41 -11.57 17.55
CA VAL A 58 -15.28 -10.55 18.13
C VAL A 58 -16.31 -9.99 17.15
N CYS A 59 -16.02 -10.02 15.84
CA CYS A 59 -16.95 -9.70 14.77
C CYS A 59 -17.16 -10.91 13.84
N PRO A 60 -17.90 -11.94 14.29
CA PRO A 60 -18.19 -13.10 13.46
C PRO A 60 -19.09 -12.69 12.29
N GLY A 61 -18.63 -12.96 11.07
CA GLY A 61 -19.31 -12.55 9.82
C GLY A 61 -18.39 -11.81 8.86
N LEU A 62 -17.27 -11.29 9.36
CA LEU A 62 -16.17 -10.84 8.51
C LEU A 62 -15.69 -11.97 7.58
N PRO A 63 -15.20 -11.65 6.37
CA PRO A 63 -14.83 -10.32 5.86
C PRO A 63 -15.96 -9.50 5.24
N ASP A 64 -17.22 -9.93 5.32
CA ASP A 64 -18.35 -9.21 4.70
C ASP A 64 -18.50 -7.78 5.25
N TRP A 65 -18.69 -6.80 4.36
CA TRP A 65 -18.76 -5.39 4.74
C TRP A 65 -20.04 -5.04 5.53
N GLU A 66 -21.15 -5.75 5.32
CA GLU A 66 -22.37 -5.55 6.11
C GLU A 66 -22.16 -6.07 7.53
N ALA A 67 -21.44 -7.18 7.69
CA ALA A 67 -21.00 -7.67 9.00
C ALA A 67 -20.05 -6.67 9.69
N LEU A 68 -19.08 -6.11 8.98
CA LEU A 68 -18.23 -5.03 9.52
C LEU A 68 -19.10 -3.87 10.02
N ASN A 69 -20.08 -3.44 9.22
CA ASN A 69 -20.96 -2.33 9.57
C ASN A 69 -21.83 -2.65 10.80
N ALA A 70 -22.36 -3.87 10.90
CA ALA A 70 -23.12 -4.32 12.07
C ALA A 70 -22.26 -4.36 13.36
N CYS A 71 -20.94 -4.41 13.21
CA CYS A 71 -19.95 -4.41 14.28
C CYS A 71 -19.36 -3.02 14.59
N ALA A 72 -19.85 -1.94 13.97
CA ALA A 72 -19.22 -0.61 14.01
C ALA A 72 -18.87 -0.11 15.42
N ASP A 73 -19.78 -0.27 16.38
CA ASP A 73 -19.58 0.13 17.79
C ASP A 73 -18.29 -0.42 18.42
N MET A 74 -17.83 -1.60 17.98
CA MET A 74 -16.60 -2.22 18.51
C MET A 74 -15.33 -1.54 18.01
N PHE A 75 -15.39 -0.89 16.84
CA PHE A 75 -14.28 -0.12 16.26
C PHE A 75 -14.32 1.35 16.67
N ALA A 76 -15.21 1.74 17.58
CA ALA A 76 -15.33 3.13 18.02
C ALA A 76 -14.10 3.57 18.82
N THR A 77 -13.67 4.80 18.58
CA THR A 77 -12.61 5.47 19.34
C THR A 77 -13.21 6.60 20.17
N PRO A 78 -12.49 7.15 21.18
CA PRO A 78 -13.00 8.25 22.00
C PRO A 78 -13.52 9.45 21.19
N ASP A 79 -12.91 9.71 20.02
CA ASP A 79 -13.21 10.86 19.18
C ASP A 79 -14.15 10.53 18.00
N SER A 80 -14.57 9.28 17.82
CA SER A 80 -15.44 8.87 16.71
C SER A 80 -16.92 9.18 16.90
N GLY A 81 -17.31 9.73 18.06
CA GLY A 81 -18.70 10.06 18.36
C GLY A 81 -19.62 8.84 18.47
N GLY A 82 -19.06 7.66 18.77
CA GLY A 82 -19.79 6.40 18.88
C GLY A 82 -19.81 5.57 17.60
N LYS A 83 -19.34 6.11 16.47
CA LYS A 83 -19.21 5.39 15.21
C LYS A 83 -17.96 4.51 15.18
N GLY A 84 -17.92 3.49 14.34
CA GLY A 84 -16.68 2.77 14.06
C GLY A 84 -15.64 3.68 13.43
N ARG A 85 -14.34 3.48 13.71
CA ARG A 85 -13.26 4.21 13.05
C ARG A 85 -12.52 3.30 12.09
N PHE A 86 -12.54 3.68 10.81
CA PHE A 86 -11.58 3.19 9.83
C PHE A 86 -10.35 4.08 9.77
N LEU A 87 -9.17 3.49 9.87
CA LEU A 87 -7.90 4.18 9.71
C LEU A 87 -7.39 4.06 8.27
N GLY A 88 -7.71 5.04 7.43
CA GLY A 88 -7.23 5.14 6.06
C GLY A 88 -5.75 5.53 5.97
N GLY A 89 -5.14 5.30 4.81
CA GLY A 89 -3.80 5.81 4.51
C GLY A 89 -3.77 7.34 4.35
N PRO A 90 -2.60 7.92 4.00
CA PRO A 90 -2.50 9.31 3.57
C PRO A 90 -3.60 9.73 2.58
N VAL A 91 -4.10 10.96 2.74
CA VAL A 91 -5.24 11.52 1.99
C VAL A 91 -5.04 11.57 0.47
N ASP A 92 -3.81 11.40 0.00
CA ASP A 92 -3.45 11.37 -1.41
C ASP A 92 -3.49 9.96 -2.02
N TRP A 93 -3.65 8.90 -1.22
CA TRP A 93 -3.76 7.51 -1.68
C TRP A 93 -5.18 7.15 -2.12
N LEU A 94 -6.10 7.00 -1.16
CA LEU A 94 -7.51 6.70 -1.43
C LEU A 94 -8.39 7.90 -1.11
N LYS A 95 -9.01 8.46 -2.15
CA LYS A 95 -9.87 9.64 -2.06
C LYS A 95 -11.37 9.34 -1.96
N GLY A 96 -11.74 8.06 -1.88
CA GLY A 96 -13.14 7.62 -1.96
C GLY A 96 -13.66 6.91 -0.71
N ASP A 97 -12.87 6.82 0.37
CA ASP A 97 -13.29 6.06 1.56
C ASP A 97 -14.46 6.73 2.29
N GLN A 98 -14.48 8.06 2.37
CA GLN A 98 -15.59 8.78 3.01
C GLN A 98 -16.85 8.69 2.14
N GLU A 99 -16.70 8.85 0.82
CA GLU A 99 -17.78 8.67 -0.15
C GLU A 99 -18.34 7.24 -0.12
N ARG A 100 -17.48 6.23 0.09
CA ARG A 100 -17.92 4.84 0.27
C ARG A 100 -18.73 4.67 1.54
N VAL A 101 -18.25 5.20 2.68
CA VAL A 101 -18.99 5.16 3.96
C VAL A 101 -20.36 5.80 3.80
N ASP A 102 -20.43 6.98 3.19
CA ASP A 102 -21.67 7.71 2.98
C ASP A 102 -22.60 6.98 1.99
N GLY A 103 -22.04 6.47 0.90
CA GLY A 103 -22.75 5.75 -0.16
C GLY A 103 -23.36 4.44 0.31
N LEU A 104 -22.63 3.69 1.12
CA LEU A 104 -23.08 2.43 1.71
C LEU A 104 -23.88 2.63 3.00
N GLY A 105 -24.01 3.87 3.49
CA GLY A 105 -24.73 4.18 4.73
C GLY A 105 -24.10 3.52 5.96
N MET A 106 -22.76 3.43 5.99
CA MET A 106 -22.03 2.80 7.07
C MET A 106 -21.98 3.68 8.32
N ASP A 107 -21.99 3.05 9.50
CA ASP A 107 -21.84 3.74 10.78
C ASP A 107 -20.37 3.90 11.17
N PHE A 108 -19.58 4.37 10.22
CA PHE A 108 -18.14 4.58 10.36
C PHE A 108 -17.77 6.05 10.16
N ILE A 109 -16.60 6.44 10.66
CA ILE A 109 -15.85 7.61 10.24
C ILE A 109 -14.54 7.17 9.59
N VAL A 110 -14.03 7.99 8.68
CA VAL A 110 -12.71 7.83 8.08
C VAL A 110 -11.74 8.78 8.76
N GLU A 111 -10.67 8.23 9.33
CA GLU A 111 -9.51 8.98 9.80
C GLU A 111 -8.30 8.59 8.96
N ASN A 112 -7.55 9.57 8.46
CA ASN A 112 -6.37 9.30 7.63
C ASN A 112 -5.08 9.38 8.45
N ALA A 113 -4.28 8.32 8.37
CA ALA A 113 -2.91 8.32 8.85
C ALA A 113 -2.04 9.30 8.03
N GLY A 114 -1.06 9.93 8.67
CA GLY A 114 -0.15 10.84 7.99
C GLY A 114 0.93 10.14 7.15
N THR A 115 1.24 8.88 7.46
CA THR A 115 2.28 8.07 6.80
C THR A 115 1.91 6.58 6.81
N ALA A 116 2.58 5.78 5.97
CA ALA A 116 2.50 4.32 6.02
C ALA A 116 2.88 3.79 7.42
N GLY A 117 4.00 4.28 7.98
CA GLY A 117 4.45 3.87 9.32
C GLY A 117 3.44 4.13 10.44
N ALA A 118 2.56 5.13 10.30
CA ALA A 118 1.48 5.35 11.27
C ALA A 118 0.37 4.29 11.19
N LEU A 119 0.10 3.72 10.00
CA LEU A 119 -0.78 2.55 9.87
C LEU A 119 -0.18 1.34 10.59
N TRP A 120 1.12 1.10 10.38
CA TRP A 120 1.83 -0.05 10.94
C TRP A 120 1.97 0.05 12.46
N ALA A 121 2.28 1.24 12.98
CA ALA A 121 2.31 1.47 14.43
C ALA A 121 0.93 1.26 15.07
N ALA A 122 -0.15 1.69 14.42
CA ALA A 122 -1.51 1.46 14.90
C ALA A 122 -1.88 -0.03 14.89
N LEU A 123 -1.51 -0.76 13.83
CA LEU A 123 -1.73 -2.21 13.73
C LEU A 123 -0.91 -2.98 14.79
N GLU A 124 0.35 -2.63 14.98
CA GLU A 124 1.22 -3.27 15.98
C GLU A 124 0.64 -3.08 17.39
N ALA A 125 0.26 -1.85 17.75
CA ALA A 125 -0.33 -1.54 19.05
C ALA A 125 -1.66 -2.29 19.26
N ALA A 126 -2.55 -2.29 18.25
CA ALA A 126 -3.83 -2.99 18.33
C ALA A 126 -3.63 -4.50 18.45
N SER A 127 -2.70 -5.08 17.69
CA SER A 127 -2.39 -6.51 17.74
C SER A 127 -1.80 -6.91 19.09
N ALA A 128 -0.91 -6.11 19.67
CA ALA A 128 -0.33 -6.37 20.99
C ALA A 128 -1.39 -6.37 22.11
N ASN A 129 -2.41 -5.50 21.99
CA ASN A 129 -3.48 -5.37 22.98
C ASN A 129 -4.74 -6.18 22.64
N GLN A 130 -4.75 -6.86 21.48
CA GLN A 130 -5.95 -7.52 20.93
C GLN A 130 -7.15 -6.57 20.82
N GLU A 131 -6.88 -5.32 20.47
CA GLU A 131 -7.89 -4.27 20.30
C GLU A 131 -8.48 -4.30 18.88
N PRO A 132 -9.79 -4.02 18.74
CA PRO A 132 -10.42 -3.94 17.43
C PRO A 132 -9.80 -2.85 16.54
N ILE A 133 -9.38 -3.24 15.33
CA ILE A 133 -8.86 -2.32 14.32
C ILE A 133 -9.29 -2.76 12.92
N VAL A 134 -9.65 -1.78 12.10
CA VAL A 134 -9.77 -1.90 10.65
C VAL A 134 -9.03 -0.71 10.04
N LEU A 135 -8.10 -0.99 9.14
CA LEU A 135 -7.21 0.01 8.56
C LEU A 135 -6.98 -0.24 7.06
N PHE A 136 -6.44 0.75 6.37
CA PHE A 136 -5.99 0.57 4.99
C PHE A 136 -4.77 -0.35 4.95
N ASN A 137 -4.81 -1.34 4.04
CA ASN A 137 -3.64 -2.12 3.67
C ASN A 137 -3.70 -2.45 2.17
N TRP A 138 -2.64 -3.04 1.64
CA TRP A 138 -2.58 -3.46 0.25
C TRP A 138 -1.71 -4.71 0.07
N THR A 139 -1.90 -5.39 -1.06
CA THR A 139 -1.03 -6.46 -1.54
C THR A 139 -0.56 -6.12 -2.96
N PRO A 140 0.70 -6.39 -3.34
CA PRO A 140 1.78 -6.92 -2.50
C PRO A 140 2.30 -5.92 -1.46
N ASN A 141 2.54 -6.39 -0.24
CA ASN A 141 3.15 -5.64 0.87
C ASN A 141 3.84 -6.63 1.83
N PHE A 142 4.50 -6.14 2.88
CA PHE A 142 5.11 -6.98 3.92
C PHE A 142 4.10 -7.47 4.98
N ILE A 143 2.94 -6.81 5.10
CA ILE A 143 2.00 -7.03 6.20
C ILE A 143 1.46 -8.46 6.19
N GLU A 144 1.18 -9.04 5.03
CA GLU A 144 0.65 -10.40 4.92
C GLU A 144 1.64 -11.48 5.37
N ALA A 145 2.94 -11.16 5.40
CA ALA A 145 3.96 -12.05 5.95
C ALA A 145 4.05 -11.97 7.48
N MET A 146 3.67 -10.82 8.06
CA MET A 146 3.82 -10.52 9.48
C MET A 146 2.54 -10.78 10.29
N TYR A 147 1.38 -10.54 9.66
CA TYR A 147 0.07 -10.62 10.29
C TYR A 147 -0.86 -11.47 9.43
N ASP A 148 -1.51 -12.46 10.05
CA ASP A 148 -2.63 -13.14 9.43
C ASP A 148 -3.86 -12.23 9.49
N GLY A 149 -4.56 -12.06 8.37
CA GLY A 149 -5.72 -11.19 8.26
C GLY A 149 -6.27 -11.15 6.85
N LYS A 150 -7.33 -10.36 6.66
CA LYS A 150 -8.10 -10.36 5.41
C LYS A 150 -8.54 -8.94 5.06
N PHE A 151 -8.71 -8.73 3.76
CA PHE A 151 -9.42 -7.56 3.27
C PHE A 151 -10.91 -7.69 3.52
N ILE A 152 -11.57 -6.56 3.74
CA ILE A 152 -13.01 -6.44 3.75
C ILE A 152 -13.55 -6.68 2.34
N GLU A 153 -14.64 -7.42 2.27
CA GLU A 153 -15.35 -7.76 1.04
C GLU A 153 -16.51 -6.78 0.85
N PHE A 154 -16.18 -5.61 0.32
CA PHE A 154 -17.14 -4.62 -0.19
C PHE A 154 -17.84 -5.10 -1.47
N PRO A 155 -18.86 -4.38 -1.98
CA PRO A 155 -19.46 -4.66 -3.29
C PRO A 155 -18.37 -4.76 -4.38
N GLU A 156 -18.56 -5.65 -5.36
CA GLU A 156 -17.52 -5.90 -6.36
C GLU A 156 -17.16 -4.62 -7.14
N TYR A 157 -15.88 -4.48 -7.47
CA TYR A 157 -15.40 -3.40 -8.30
C TYR A 157 -15.98 -3.47 -9.72
N GLY A 158 -16.33 -2.32 -10.29
CA GLY A 158 -16.53 -2.16 -11.72
C GLY A 158 -16.04 -0.80 -12.21
N GLU A 159 -15.74 -0.71 -13.51
CA GLU A 159 -15.11 0.48 -14.13
C GLU A 159 -15.93 1.77 -13.87
N GLY A 160 -17.26 1.68 -13.87
CA GLY A 160 -18.14 2.82 -13.63
C GLY A 160 -18.20 3.28 -12.17
N CYS A 161 -17.84 2.45 -11.19
CA CYS A 161 -18.06 2.74 -9.78
C CYS A 161 -17.48 4.07 -9.30
N LYS A 162 -16.32 4.48 -9.83
CA LYS A 162 -15.63 5.71 -9.40
C LYS A 162 -16.02 6.95 -10.19
N THR A 163 -16.80 6.79 -11.26
CA THR A 163 -17.07 7.87 -12.23
C THR A 163 -18.55 8.05 -12.58
N ASP A 164 -19.37 7.02 -12.36
CA ASP A 164 -20.79 6.97 -12.69
C ASP A 164 -21.62 6.68 -11.42
N PRO A 165 -22.32 7.69 -10.86
CA PRO A 165 -23.15 7.51 -9.69
C PRO A 165 -24.27 6.46 -9.86
N GLU A 166 -24.77 6.25 -11.09
CA GLU A 166 -25.87 5.31 -11.32
C GLU A 166 -25.41 3.83 -11.33
N TRP A 167 -24.09 3.60 -11.28
CA TRP A 167 -23.51 2.25 -11.32
C TRP A 167 -23.68 1.49 -10.00
N GLY A 168 -23.60 2.21 -8.88
CA GLY A 168 -23.51 1.67 -7.54
C GLY A 168 -24.83 1.18 -6.93
N ILE A 169 -24.75 0.79 -5.65
CA ILE A 169 -25.90 0.54 -4.78
C ILE A 169 -26.67 1.84 -4.54
N ASN A 170 -25.94 2.96 -4.37
CA ASN A 170 -26.48 4.28 -4.14
C ASN A 170 -26.38 5.13 -5.42
N PRO A 171 -27.51 5.38 -6.12
CA PRO A 171 -27.50 6.09 -7.40
C PRO A 171 -27.17 7.59 -7.29
N GLU A 172 -26.98 8.11 -6.07
CA GLU A 172 -26.68 9.52 -5.82
C GLU A 172 -25.19 9.79 -5.58
N THR A 173 -24.36 8.75 -5.45
CA THR A 173 -22.91 8.89 -5.21
C THR A 173 -22.09 7.87 -6.00
N THR A 174 -20.79 8.15 -6.14
CA THR A 174 -19.79 7.19 -6.62
C THR A 174 -19.04 6.55 -5.44
N HIS A 175 -18.16 5.60 -5.72
CA HIS A 175 -17.22 4.97 -4.78
C HIS A 175 -17.84 4.00 -3.76
N ASP A 176 -19.10 3.62 -3.93
CA ASP A 176 -19.81 2.64 -3.10
C ASP A 176 -19.53 1.17 -3.50
N CYS A 177 -18.31 0.91 -3.98
CA CYS A 177 -17.78 -0.42 -4.24
C CYS A 177 -16.37 -0.58 -3.66
N GLY A 178 -15.93 -1.83 -3.56
CA GLY A 178 -14.56 -2.19 -3.27
C GLY A 178 -13.60 -1.86 -4.42
N ASN A 179 -12.31 -1.90 -4.13
CA ASN A 179 -11.26 -1.80 -5.13
C ASN A 179 -11.04 -3.15 -5.87
N PRO A 180 -10.35 -3.15 -7.03
CA PRO A 180 -10.02 -4.37 -7.74
C PRO A 180 -9.25 -5.36 -6.87
N LYS A 181 -9.61 -6.65 -6.93
CA LYS A 181 -8.95 -7.74 -6.19
C LYS A 181 -7.75 -8.35 -6.95
N ASP A 182 -7.70 -8.10 -8.25
CA ASP A 182 -6.63 -8.54 -9.17
C ASP A 182 -6.17 -7.34 -10.02
N GLY A 183 -5.96 -6.22 -9.34
CA GLY A 183 -5.60 -4.96 -9.96
C GLY A 183 -4.25 -5.00 -10.65
N TYR A 184 -4.02 -4.08 -11.57
CA TYR A 184 -2.71 -3.90 -12.19
C TYR A 184 -1.77 -3.05 -11.32
N LEU A 185 -0.48 -3.18 -11.60
CA LEU A 185 0.56 -2.21 -11.24
C LEU A 185 1.27 -1.78 -12.54
N LYS A 186 1.06 -0.54 -12.97
CA LYS A 186 1.60 -0.02 -14.24
C LYS A 186 2.78 0.92 -14.03
N ILE A 187 3.54 1.14 -15.10
CA ILE A 187 4.50 2.23 -15.25
C ILE A 187 3.92 3.24 -16.25
N GLY A 188 3.86 4.50 -15.84
CA GLY A 188 3.52 5.63 -16.71
C GLY A 188 4.76 6.44 -17.08
N VAL A 189 4.85 6.92 -18.32
CA VAL A 189 5.85 7.93 -18.72
C VAL A 189 5.21 9.12 -19.41
N TRP A 190 5.83 10.29 -19.32
CA TRP A 190 5.41 11.47 -20.10
C TRP A 190 5.53 11.19 -21.61
N SER A 191 4.63 11.76 -22.42
CA SER A 191 4.55 11.49 -23.86
C SER A 191 5.82 11.81 -24.66
N GLY A 192 6.67 12.72 -24.18
CA GLY A 192 7.97 13.03 -24.79
C GLY A 192 9.12 12.09 -24.38
N PHE A 193 8.91 11.21 -23.39
CA PHE A 193 9.94 10.34 -22.83
C PHE A 193 10.60 9.42 -23.87
N PRO A 194 9.87 8.75 -24.80
CA PRO A 194 10.48 7.87 -25.79
C PRO A 194 11.40 8.60 -26.78
N GLU A 195 11.07 9.83 -27.17
CA GLU A 195 11.88 10.64 -28.08
C GLU A 195 13.12 11.20 -27.37
N LYS A 196 12.96 11.64 -26.12
CA LYS A 196 14.03 12.27 -25.34
C LYS A 196 15.04 11.26 -24.82
N TRP A 197 14.59 10.08 -24.38
CA TRP A 197 15.44 9.01 -23.82
C TRP A 197 15.05 7.62 -24.35
N PRO A 198 15.30 7.33 -25.63
CA PRO A 198 14.89 6.06 -26.24
C PRO A 198 15.50 4.82 -25.55
N THR A 199 16.74 4.92 -25.05
CA THR A 199 17.38 3.82 -24.30
C THR A 199 16.72 3.58 -22.95
N ALA A 200 16.38 4.64 -22.21
CA ALA A 200 15.70 4.52 -20.92
C ALA A 200 14.27 3.99 -21.12
N TYR A 201 13.57 4.44 -22.15
CA TYR A 201 12.24 3.93 -22.48
C TYR A 201 12.26 2.43 -22.81
N ALA A 202 13.26 1.96 -23.57
CA ALA A 202 13.42 0.54 -23.83
C ALA A 202 13.63 -0.26 -22.52
N ALA A 203 14.36 0.28 -21.55
CA ALA A 203 14.53 -0.36 -20.24
C ALA A 203 13.21 -0.42 -19.45
N VAL A 204 12.45 0.68 -19.43
CA VAL A 204 11.13 0.77 -18.78
C VAL A 204 10.17 -0.26 -19.35
N GLN A 205 10.12 -0.41 -20.68
CA GLN A 205 9.25 -1.38 -21.34
C GLN A 205 9.60 -2.85 -21.03
N GLN A 206 10.78 -3.13 -20.47
CA GLN A 206 11.19 -4.47 -20.06
C GLN A 206 11.10 -4.69 -18.55
N MET A 207 11.01 -3.61 -17.76
CA MET A 207 10.96 -3.68 -16.30
C MET A 207 9.74 -4.48 -15.86
N ASN A 208 9.95 -5.47 -14.99
CA ASN A 208 8.85 -6.34 -14.56
C ASN A 208 9.06 -6.87 -13.14
N PHE A 209 8.23 -6.42 -12.19
CA PHE A 209 8.22 -6.91 -10.81
C PHE A 209 7.07 -7.89 -10.59
N THR A 210 7.32 -8.88 -9.76
CA THR A 210 6.31 -9.80 -9.23
C THR A 210 5.81 -9.32 -7.86
N ASN A 211 4.71 -9.89 -7.36
CA ASN A 211 4.26 -9.64 -5.98
C ASN A 211 5.36 -9.87 -4.94
N LEU A 212 6.21 -10.89 -5.14
CA LEU A 212 7.29 -11.19 -4.21
C LEU A 212 8.36 -10.09 -4.23
N ASP A 213 8.68 -9.54 -5.40
CA ASP A 213 9.69 -8.48 -5.51
C ASP A 213 9.24 -7.22 -4.76
N ILE A 214 7.98 -6.80 -4.97
CA ILE A 214 7.42 -5.60 -4.30
C ILE A 214 7.31 -5.81 -2.78
N ALA A 215 6.82 -6.99 -2.34
CA ALA A 215 6.74 -7.31 -0.92
C ALA A 215 8.13 -7.33 -0.26
N GLN A 216 9.14 -7.87 -0.94
CA GLN A 216 10.52 -7.88 -0.44
C GLN A 216 11.10 -6.46 -0.32
N LEU A 217 10.86 -5.60 -1.30
CA LEU A 217 11.30 -4.20 -1.25
C LEU A 217 10.65 -3.44 -0.09
N ALA A 218 9.34 -3.67 0.16
CA ALA A 218 8.66 -3.13 1.33
C ALA A 218 9.28 -3.63 2.65
N MET A 219 9.59 -4.93 2.73
CA MET A 219 10.26 -5.51 3.91
C MET A 219 11.61 -4.88 4.22
N TYR A 220 12.44 -4.59 3.21
CA TYR A 220 13.75 -3.96 3.44
C TYR A 220 13.64 -2.63 4.19
N VAL A 221 12.60 -1.85 3.94
CA VAL A 221 12.40 -0.56 4.59
C VAL A 221 11.65 -0.72 5.91
N ASP A 222 10.47 -1.33 5.88
CA ASP A 222 9.55 -1.33 7.03
C ASP A 222 9.92 -2.35 8.11
N ILE A 223 10.69 -3.40 7.76
CA ILE A 223 11.14 -4.45 8.71
C ILE A 223 12.64 -4.35 8.98
N ASP A 224 13.46 -4.29 7.94
CA ASP A 224 14.91 -4.26 8.11
C ASP A 224 15.44 -2.85 8.43
N GLY A 225 14.59 -1.82 8.32
CA GLY A 225 14.93 -0.44 8.68
C GLY A 225 15.94 0.22 7.73
N MET A 226 16.07 -0.27 6.50
CA MET A 226 16.96 0.31 5.50
C MET A 226 16.41 1.63 4.98
N GLU A 227 17.31 2.56 4.65
CA GLU A 227 16.94 3.70 3.81
C GLU A 227 16.56 3.18 2.39
N PRO A 228 15.58 3.79 1.71
CA PRO A 228 15.12 3.33 0.40
C PRO A 228 16.24 3.18 -0.64
N GLU A 229 17.23 4.06 -0.62
CA GLU A 229 18.40 4.01 -1.50
C GLU A 229 19.27 2.77 -1.23
N ASP A 230 19.51 2.45 0.04
CA ASP A 230 20.29 1.27 0.44
C ASP A 230 19.54 -0.03 0.09
N ALA A 231 18.21 -0.04 0.28
CA ALA A 231 17.35 -1.15 -0.12
C ALA A 231 17.37 -1.37 -1.65
N ALA A 232 17.36 -0.28 -2.43
CA ALA A 232 17.46 -0.33 -3.89
C ALA A 232 18.83 -0.84 -4.34
N ASP A 233 19.93 -0.34 -3.75
CA ASP A 233 21.28 -0.79 -4.05
C ASP A 233 21.46 -2.28 -3.74
N LYS A 234 20.95 -2.73 -2.59
CA LYS A 234 20.90 -4.14 -2.22
C LYS A 234 20.13 -4.96 -3.26
N TRP A 235 18.91 -4.54 -3.61
CA TRP A 235 18.10 -5.28 -4.56
C TRP A 235 18.77 -5.36 -5.94
N LEU A 236 19.38 -4.27 -6.42
CA LEU A 236 20.11 -4.22 -7.69
C LEU A 236 21.32 -5.15 -7.70
N ALA A 237 22.07 -5.23 -6.60
CA ALA A 237 23.18 -6.16 -6.48
C ALA A 237 22.72 -7.63 -6.49
N ASP A 238 21.66 -7.94 -5.74
CA ASP A 238 21.11 -9.29 -5.61
C ASP A 238 20.39 -9.77 -6.89
N ASN A 239 19.88 -8.83 -7.70
CA ASN A 239 19.09 -9.10 -8.91
C ASN A 239 19.78 -8.64 -10.20
N CYS A 240 21.12 -8.64 -10.20
CA CYS A 240 21.96 -8.12 -11.26
C CYS A 240 21.53 -8.51 -12.69
N ALA A 241 21.49 -9.81 -12.97
CA ALA A 241 21.16 -10.33 -14.29
C ALA A 241 19.75 -9.90 -14.78
N ARG A 242 18.83 -9.67 -13.83
CA ARG A 242 17.44 -9.30 -14.13
C ARG A 242 17.38 -7.86 -14.61
N TRP A 243 17.88 -6.90 -13.82
CA TRP A 243 17.79 -5.49 -14.21
C TRP A 243 18.73 -5.14 -15.37
N THR A 244 19.92 -5.75 -15.46
CA THR A 244 20.80 -5.54 -16.63
C THR A 244 20.16 -6.09 -17.89
N GLY A 245 19.40 -7.19 -17.77
CA GLY A 245 18.56 -7.72 -18.84
C GLY A 245 17.50 -6.73 -19.32
N TRP A 246 16.79 -6.08 -18.39
CA TRP A 246 15.82 -5.04 -18.73
C TRP A 246 16.47 -3.86 -19.45
N ALA A 247 17.58 -3.36 -18.90
CA ALA A 247 18.28 -2.20 -19.41
C ALA A 247 19.11 -2.47 -20.68
N ASN A 248 19.23 -3.73 -21.12
CA ASN A 248 20.24 -4.17 -22.09
C ASN A 248 21.65 -3.66 -21.73
N ALA A 249 21.95 -3.64 -20.43
CA ALA A 249 23.22 -3.19 -19.88
C ALA A 249 24.21 -4.36 -19.78
N ASP A 250 25.51 -4.06 -19.81
CA ASP A 250 26.54 -5.04 -19.53
C ASP A 250 26.52 -5.43 -18.04
N ALA A 251 26.87 -6.68 -17.74
CA ALA A 251 26.98 -7.16 -16.37
C ALA A 251 27.99 -6.36 -15.54
N SER A 252 28.95 -5.65 -16.17
CA SER A 252 29.85 -4.74 -15.47
C SER A 252 29.18 -3.52 -14.85
N ALA A 253 27.91 -3.25 -15.18
CA ALA A 253 27.13 -2.17 -14.56
C ALA A 253 26.55 -2.57 -13.19
N CYS A 254 26.69 -3.84 -12.81
CA CYS A 254 26.27 -4.36 -11.51
C CYS A 254 26.96 -3.64 -10.35
N PRO A 255 26.22 -3.11 -9.36
CA PRO A 255 26.84 -2.62 -8.14
C PRO A 255 27.52 -3.78 -7.39
N GLU A 256 28.66 -3.50 -6.76
CA GLU A 256 29.24 -4.43 -5.79
C GLU A 256 28.26 -4.54 -4.62
N GLY A 257 27.81 -5.77 -4.30
CA GLY A 257 26.80 -5.97 -3.27
C GLY A 257 27.19 -5.32 -1.95
N ALA A 258 26.26 -4.57 -1.37
CA ALA A 258 26.44 -3.95 -0.08
C ALA A 258 26.91 -5.03 0.91
N ALA A 259 28.06 -4.79 1.56
CA ALA A 259 28.44 -5.62 2.69
C ALA A 259 27.30 -5.55 3.71
N ALA A 260 26.80 -6.72 4.13
CA ALA A 260 25.79 -6.78 5.18
C ALA A 260 26.23 -5.86 6.33
N PRO A 261 25.31 -5.05 6.91
CA PRO A 261 25.65 -4.22 8.06
C PRO A 261 26.32 -5.14 9.09
N ALA A 262 27.48 -4.72 9.59
CA ALA A 262 28.19 -5.48 10.60
C ALA A 262 27.21 -5.77 11.73
N GLU A 263 27.00 -7.05 12.05
CA GLU A 263 26.30 -7.44 13.27
C GLU A 263 26.97 -6.64 14.41
N GLU A 264 26.28 -5.63 14.95
CA GLU A 264 26.65 -5.14 16.27
C GLU A 264 26.50 -6.35 17.18
N GLU A 265 27.62 -6.88 17.66
CA GLU A 265 27.67 -7.84 18.77
C GLU A 265 26.99 -7.19 19.98
N SER A 266 25.66 -7.26 20.01
CA SER A 266 24.89 -7.21 21.23
C SER A 266 25.35 -8.43 22.02
N ALA A 267 26.22 -8.17 23.00
CA ALA A 267 26.73 -9.18 23.91
C ALA A 267 25.53 -9.91 24.53
N ALA A 268 25.32 -11.14 24.07
CA ALA A 268 24.33 -12.05 24.63
C ALA A 268 24.65 -12.27 26.11
N ALA A 269 23.95 -11.57 27.00
CA ALA A 269 23.88 -11.93 28.40
C ALA A 269 23.01 -13.19 28.51
N LEU A 270 23.66 -14.32 28.81
CA LEU A 270 22.99 -15.59 29.14
C LEU A 270 22.01 -15.40 30.32
N PRO A 271 20.89 -16.15 30.35
CA PRO A 271 19.85 -15.97 31.35
C PRO A 271 20.26 -16.63 32.66
N GLY A 272 20.38 -15.84 33.72
CA GLY A 272 20.51 -16.36 35.08
C GLY A 272 21.35 -15.48 35.99
N GLU A 273 20.71 -14.52 36.64
CA GLU A 273 20.72 -14.34 38.10
C GLU A 273 20.21 -12.92 38.43
N GLY A 274 19.00 -12.86 38.99
CA GLY A 274 18.41 -11.76 39.76
C GLY A 274 18.73 -10.32 39.38
N VAL A 275 17.79 -9.67 38.66
CA VAL A 275 17.68 -8.20 38.71
C VAL A 275 16.25 -7.81 39.06
N GLU A 276 16.19 -6.97 40.09
CA GLU A 276 15.04 -6.43 40.81
C GLU A 276 14.16 -5.56 39.88
N LEU A 277 12.86 -5.87 39.84
CA LEU A 277 11.82 -5.02 39.24
C LEU A 277 11.74 -3.69 40.00
N THR A 278 12.32 -2.63 39.44
CA THR A 278 12.06 -1.26 39.90
C THR A 278 11.65 -0.37 38.72
N MET A 279 10.34 -0.18 38.60
CA MET A 279 9.62 1.02 38.18
C MET A 279 10.34 1.99 37.22
N CYS A 280 9.88 2.06 35.97
CA CYS A 280 9.84 3.33 35.25
C CYS A 280 8.42 3.89 35.30
N ARG A 281 8.26 4.91 36.16
CA ARG A 281 7.11 5.79 36.21
C ARG A 281 7.05 6.64 34.95
N ALA A 282 5.83 6.83 34.47
CA ALA A 282 5.41 7.92 33.59
C ALA A 282 5.99 9.28 34.01
N ASN A 283 6.28 10.10 33.02
CA ASN A 283 6.29 11.56 33.16
C ASN A 283 6.03 12.19 31.79
N TRP A 284 4.78 12.65 31.65
CA TRP A 284 4.24 13.69 30.75
C TRP A 284 4.29 13.45 29.25
#